data_AF-A0A383B6Q2-F1
#
_entry.id   AF-A0A383B6Q2-F1
#
_cell.length_a   1.000
_cell.length_b   1.000
_cell.length_c   1.000
_cell.angle_alpha   90.00
_cell.angle_beta   90.00
_cell.angle_gamma   90.00
#
_symmetry.space_group_name_H-M   'P 1'
#
loop_
_entity.id
_entity.type
_entity.pdbx_description
1 polymer ?
#
loop_
_entity_poly.entity_id
_entity_poly.type
_entity_poly.pdbx_seq_one_letter_code
_entity_poly.pdbx_strand_id
1 'polypeptide(L)'
;MTYLGSVIFLVVFLFLETGCSQLELARAFQGEFNSERNNKVIGEYCTSCHIHKEFDSEQHVTEVRPEYRRRLFRITTECRTCHYLEKHWVYNRVLRKTRRPQEANQGGFREFEKKYRKIPSKT
;
A
#
# COMPACT_ATOMS: atom_id res chain seq x y z
N MET A 1 39.10 -17.98 -15.30
CA MET A 1 38.15 -18.29 -14.20
C MET A 1 37.67 -17.05 -13.42
N THR A 2 37.95 -15.83 -13.86
CA THR A 2 37.53 -14.59 -13.18
C THR A 2 36.15 -14.08 -13.62
N TYR A 3 35.75 -14.36 -14.87
CA TYR A 3 34.47 -13.90 -15.45
C TYR A 3 33.24 -14.66 -14.92
N LEU A 4 33.37 -15.94 -14.55
CA LEU A 4 32.23 -16.70 -14.00
C LEU A 4 31.84 -16.21 -12.60
N GLY A 5 32.83 -15.88 -11.76
CA GLY A 5 32.60 -15.39 -10.40
C GLY A 5 31.95 -13.99 -10.39
N SER A 6 32.36 -13.09 -11.29
CA SER A 6 31.77 -11.75 -11.37
C SER A 6 30.33 -11.75 -11.88
N VAL A 7 29.98 -12.64 -12.83
CA VAL A 7 28.62 -12.80 -13.33
C VAL A 7 27.70 -13.37 -12.26
N ILE A 8 28.15 -14.38 -11.50
CA ILE A 8 27.38 -14.95 -10.39
C ILE A 8 27.14 -13.89 -9.30
N PHE A 9 28.15 -13.06 -8.99
CA PHE A 9 28.03 -12.00 -7.99
C PHE A 9 27.03 -10.91 -8.41
N LEU A 10 27.06 -10.49 -9.69
CA LEU A 10 26.10 -9.54 -10.26
C LEU A 10 24.67 -10.06 -10.25
N VAL A 11 24.47 -11.33 -10.58
CA VAL A 11 23.14 -11.96 -10.56
C VAL A 11 22.58 -12.04 -9.13
N VAL A 12 23.40 -12.42 -8.15
CA VAL A 12 22.98 -12.46 -6.73
C VAL A 12 22.63 -11.07 -6.20
N PHE A 13 23.39 -10.03 -6.56
CA PHE A 13 23.12 -8.66 -6.12
C PHE A 13 21.77 -8.13 -6.65
N LEU A 14 21.44 -8.42 -7.92
CA LEU A 14 20.18 -8.02 -8.55
C LEU A 14 18.94 -8.68 -7.90
N PHE A 15 19.09 -9.90 -7.36
CA PHE A 15 17.96 -10.57 -6.69
C PHE A 15 17.69 -10.05 -5.27
N LEU A 16 18.71 -9.56 -4.55
CA LEU A 16 18.56 -9.09 -3.17
C LEU A 16 17.73 -7.81 -3.06
N GLU A 17 17.79 -6.93 -4.06
CA GLU A 17 17.07 -5.64 -4.02
C GLU A 17 15.55 -5.81 -4.12
N THR A 18 15.07 -6.84 -4.81
CA THR A 18 13.63 -7.08 -5.02
C THR A 18 12.89 -7.56 -3.76
N GLY A 19 13.59 -8.21 -2.83
CA GLY A 19 13.00 -8.70 -1.57
C GLY A 19 12.80 -7.60 -0.53
N CYS A 20 13.67 -6.59 -0.51
CA CYS A 20 13.59 -5.48 0.43
C CYS A 20 12.38 -4.58 0.16
N SER A 21 12.10 -4.31 -1.12
CA SER A 21 10.99 -3.44 -1.55
C SER A 21 9.61 -4.03 -1.21
N GLN A 22 9.43 -5.35 -1.31
CA GLN A 22 8.16 -5.99 -0.94
C GLN A 22 7.91 -5.97 0.58
N LEU A 23 8.96 -6.12 1.38
CA LEU A 23 8.86 -6.04 2.84
C LEU A 23 8.51 -4.61 3.27
N GLU A 24 9.20 -3.60 2.73
CA GLU A 24 8.91 -2.20 3.04
C GLU A 24 7.49 -1.81 2.63
N LEU A 25 7.03 -2.24 1.45
CA LEU A 25 5.66 -2.03 1.00
C LEU A 25 4.64 -2.66 1.96
N ALA A 26 4.88 -3.90 2.40
CA ALA A 26 4.00 -4.58 3.34
C ALA A 26 3.90 -3.81 4.67
N ARG A 27 5.04 -3.35 5.21
CA ARG A 27 5.11 -2.56 6.44
C ARG A 27 4.40 -1.21 6.31
N ALA A 28 4.54 -0.55 5.16
CA ALA A 28 3.82 0.69 4.85
C ALA A 28 2.29 0.48 4.85
N PHE A 29 1.80 -0.60 4.24
CA PHE A 29 0.37 -0.96 4.29
C PHE A 29 -0.10 -1.36 5.70
N GLN A 30 0.77 -1.86 6.56
CA GLN A 30 0.47 -2.10 7.99
C GLN A 30 0.55 -0.83 8.85
N GLY A 31 1.07 0.27 8.31
CA GLY A 31 1.16 1.54 9.02
C GLY A 31 2.28 1.59 10.05
N GLU A 32 3.37 0.85 9.79
CA GLU A 32 4.53 0.82 10.69
C GLU A 32 5.39 2.09 10.64
N PHE A 33 5.21 2.92 9.60
CA PHE A 33 5.85 4.24 9.50
C PHE A 33 4.86 5.38 9.81
N ASN A 34 5.35 6.62 9.81
CA ASN A 34 4.48 7.79 9.85
C ASN A 34 3.66 7.91 8.55
N SER A 35 2.58 8.70 8.58
CA SER A 35 1.63 8.82 7.46
C SER A 35 2.29 9.26 6.15
N GLU A 36 3.21 10.22 6.22
CA GLU A 36 3.96 10.71 5.06
C GLU A 36 4.78 9.59 4.40
N ARG A 37 5.58 8.86 5.17
CA ARG A 37 6.39 7.75 4.65
C ARG A 37 5.53 6.59 4.15
N ASN A 38 4.44 6.25 4.86
CA ASN A 38 3.51 5.23 4.39
C ASN A 38 2.95 5.60 3.01
N ASN A 39 2.50 6.85 2.84
CA ASN A 39 1.96 7.33 1.57
C ASN A 39 3.02 7.38 0.47
N LYS A 40 4.25 7.81 0.78
CA LYS A 40 5.34 7.82 -0.19
C LYS A 40 5.60 6.42 -0.75
N VAL A 41 5.84 5.44 0.12
CA VAL A 41 6.12 4.05 -0.29
C VAL A 41 4.95 3.45 -1.07
N ILE A 42 3.71 3.66 -0.63
CA ILE A 42 2.52 3.14 -1.32
C ILE A 42 2.29 3.86 -2.66
N GLY A 43 2.53 5.17 -2.71
CA GLY A 43 2.43 6.00 -3.92
C GLY A 43 3.43 5.57 -4.98
N GLU A 44 4.69 5.38 -4.60
CA GLU A 44 5.75 4.85 -5.49
C GLU A 44 5.39 3.45 -6.01
N TYR A 45 4.81 2.59 -5.18
CA TYR A 45 4.28 1.30 -5.64
C TYR A 45 3.14 1.47 -6.66
N CYS A 46 2.22 2.41 -6.44
CA CYS A 46 1.13 2.67 -7.38
C CYS A 46 1.65 3.21 -8.72
N THR A 47 2.61 4.13 -8.72
CA THR A 47 3.22 4.75 -9.91
C THR A 47 4.19 3.82 -10.65
N SER A 48 4.69 2.76 -9.98
CA SER A 48 5.47 1.71 -10.64
C SER A 48 4.68 0.96 -11.73
N CYS A 49 3.35 0.98 -11.65
CA CYS A 49 2.48 0.48 -12.71
C CYS A 49 2.38 1.49 -13.85
N HIS A 50 2.66 1.07 -15.09
CA HIS A 50 2.70 1.96 -16.27
C HIS A 50 1.44 2.83 -16.47
N ILE A 51 0.27 2.34 -16.08
CA ILE A 51 -1.02 3.06 -16.17
C ILE A 51 -1.17 4.22 -15.17
N HIS A 52 -0.26 4.36 -14.21
CA HIS A 52 -0.33 5.34 -13.12
C HIS A 52 0.92 6.22 -13.07
N LYS A 53 1.67 6.37 -14.16
CA LYS A 53 2.92 7.14 -14.17
C LYS A 53 2.74 8.61 -13.77
N GLU A 54 1.56 9.17 -14.02
CA GLU A 54 1.15 10.53 -13.66
C GLU A 54 0.23 10.57 -12.42
N PHE A 55 0.21 9.50 -11.62
CA PHE A 55 -0.67 9.42 -10.45
C PHE A 55 -0.23 10.37 -9.33
N ASP A 56 -1.11 11.31 -9.00
CA ASP A 56 -1.05 12.14 -7.80
C ASP A 56 -1.92 11.52 -6.70
N SER A 57 -1.28 11.07 -5.61
CA SER A 57 -1.97 10.44 -4.49
C SER A 57 -2.87 11.41 -3.70
N GLU A 58 -2.49 12.67 -3.58
CA GLU A 58 -3.26 13.67 -2.82
C GLU A 58 -4.51 14.08 -3.58
N GLN A 59 -4.36 14.35 -4.89
CA GLN A 59 -5.49 14.62 -5.77
C GLN A 59 -6.43 13.42 -5.78
N HIS A 60 -5.92 12.21 -6.00
CA HIS A 60 -6.72 10.99 -6.05
C HIS A 60 -7.56 10.78 -4.78
N VAL A 61 -6.94 10.94 -3.60
CA VAL A 61 -7.63 10.80 -2.32
C VAL A 61 -8.71 11.86 -2.18
N THR A 62 -8.43 13.10 -2.58
CA THR A 62 -9.39 14.21 -2.52
C THR A 62 -10.62 13.94 -3.40
N GLU A 63 -10.42 13.39 -4.59
CA GLU A 63 -11.50 13.08 -5.54
C GLU A 63 -12.39 11.91 -5.10
N VAL A 64 -11.81 10.85 -4.52
CA VAL A 64 -12.57 9.63 -4.16
C VAL A 64 -13.26 9.71 -2.80
N ARG A 65 -12.76 10.51 -1.86
CA ARG A 65 -13.32 10.66 -0.50
C ARG A 65 -14.83 10.96 -0.46
N PRO A 66 -15.39 11.84 -1.31
CA PRO A 66 -16.83 12.14 -1.35
C PRO A 66 -17.72 10.92 -1.65
N GLU A 67 -17.21 9.89 -2.31
CA GLU A 67 -17.99 8.68 -2.62
C GLU A 67 -18.29 7.83 -1.37
N TYR A 68 -17.52 8.03 -0.30
CA TYR A 68 -17.70 7.31 0.96
C TYR A 68 -18.66 8.07 1.89
N ARG A 69 -19.57 7.33 2.52
CA ARG A 69 -20.46 7.80 3.61
C ARG A 69 -19.82 7.64 4.98
N ARG A 70 -18.88 6.71 5.12
CA ARG A 70 -18.22 6.34 6.38
C ARG A 70 -17.12 7.36 6.73
N ARG A 71 -17.17 7.92 7.95
CA ARG A 71 -16.27 9.02 8.38
C ARG A 71 -14.78 8.72 8.18
N LEU A 72 -14.32 7.52 8.55
CA LEU A 72 -12.91 7.13 8.43
C LEU A 72 -12.38 7.34 7.01
N PHE A 73 -13.14 6.90 6.01
CA PHE A 73 -12.76 7.02 4.61
C PHE A 73 -12.93 8.46 4.10
N ARG A 74 -13.93 9.20 4.58
CA ARG A 74 -14.16 10.61 4.20
C ARG A 74 -13.09 11.59 4.66
N ILE A 75 -12.33 11.26 5.70
CA ILE A 75 -11.33 12.18 6.29
C ILE A 75 -9.89 11.73 6.09
N THR A 76 -9.69 10.54 5.52
CA THR A 76 -8.34 9.99 5.40
C THR A 76 -7.48 10.80 4.44
N THR A 77 -6.20 10.85 4.74
CA THR A 77 -5.13 11.27 3.83
C THR A 77 -4.27 10.09 3.40
N GLU A 78 -4.52 8.89 3.92
CA GLU A 78 -3.66 7.73 3.72
C GLU A 78 -4.23 6.73 2.70
N CYS A 79 -3.38 6.31 1.76
CA CYS A 79 -3.71 5.31 0.75
C CYS A 79 -4.19 3.99 1.39
N ARG A 80 -3.57 3.58 2.50
CA ARG A 80 -3.85 2.32 3.21
C ARG A 80 -5.21 2.28 3.92
N THR A 81 -5.88 3.42 4.08
CA THR A 81 -7.26 3.41 4.60
C THR A 81 -8.21 2.75 3.59
N CYS A 82 -8.06 3.07 2.31
CA CYS A 82 -8.89 2.51 1.24
C CYS A 82 -8.26 1.23 0.67
N HIS A 83 -6.94 1.17 0.55
CA HIS A 83 -6.22 0.05 -0.06
C HIS A 83 -5.58 -0.87 0.98
N TYR A 84 -5.46 -2.15 0.65
CA TYR A 84 -4.77 -3.12 1.50
C TYR A 84 -4.14 -4.22 0.66
N LEU A 85 -3.18 -4.91 1.26
CA LEU A 85 -2.54 -6.07 0.64
C LEU A 85 -3.19 -7.35 1.16
N GLU A 86 -3.59 -8.20 0.22
CA GLU A 86 -4.04 -9.55 0.47
C GLU A 86 -2.97 -10.54 0.01
N LYS A 87 -2.54 -11.43 0.90
CA LYS A 87 -1.58 -12.48 0.58
C LYS A 87 -2.31 -13.69 0.00
N HIS A 88 -2.02 -14.01 -1.26
CA HIS A 88 -2.41 -15.29 -1.85
C HIS A 88 -1.29 -16.31 -1.67
N TRP A 89 -1.44 -17.14 -0.63
CA TRP A 89 -0.47 -18.17 -0.25
C TRP A 89 -0.15 -19.15 -1.38
N VAL A 90 -1.13 -19.47 -2.22
CA VAL A 90 -1.00 -20.45 -3.32
C VAL A 90 0.00 -20.01 -4.39
N TYR A 91 0.14 -18.71 -4.63
CA TYR A 91 1.00 -18.17 -5.69
C TYR A 91 2.15 -17.32 -5.17
N ASN A 92 2.30 -17.22 -3.85
CA ASN A 92 3.19 -16.27 -3.18
C ASN A 92 3.08 -14.84 -3.76
N ARG A 93 1.86 -14.45 -4.15
CA ARG A 93 1.55 -13.14 -4.74
C ARG A 93 0.83 -12.29 -3.72
N VAL A 94 1.26 -11.04 -3.63
CA VAL A 94 0.57 -10.01 -2.85
C VAL A 94 -0.31 -9.22 -3.81
N LEU A 95 -1.63 -9.24 -3.57
CA LEU A 95 -2.57 -8.45 -4.37
C LEU A 95 -3.00 -7.21 -3.59
N ARG A 96 -2.92 -6.05 -4.23
CA ARG A 96 -3.58 -4.85 -3.75
C ARG A 96 -5.09 -4.96 -3.96
N LYS A 97 -5.84 -4.87 -2.87
CA LYS A 97 -7.30 -4.77 -2.85
C LYS A 97 -7.74 -3.37 -2.41
N THR A 98 -9.01 -3.08 -2.64
CA THR A 98 -9.63 -1.79 -2.31
C THR A 98 -10.91 -2.05 -1.52
N ARG A 99 -11.08 -1.32 -0.43
CA ARG A 99 -12.32 -1.21 0.33
C ARG A 99 -13.24 -0.27 -0.43
N ARG A 100 -13.90 -0.75 -1.48
CA ARG A 100 -14.62 0.10 -2.44
C ARG A 100 -15.74 0.90 -1.76
N PRO A 101 -16.11 2.09 -2.29
CA PRO A 101 -17.17 2.92 -1.71
C PRO A 101 -18.48 2.17 -1.49
N GLN A 102 -18.92 1.38 -2.48
CA GLN A 102 -20.15 0.59 -2.40
C GLN A 102 -20.15 -0.36 -1.18
N GLU A 103 -19.10 -1.16 -1.02
CA GLU A 103 -18.95 -2.13 0.07
C GLU A 103 -18.76 -1.43 1.43
N ALA A 104 -17.95 -0.38 1.47
CA ALA A 104 -17.72 0.40 2.68
C ALA A 104 -18.99 1.10 3.16
N ASN A 105 -19.79 1.65 2.24
CA ASN A 105 -21.04 2.33 2.55
C ASN A 105 -22.11 1.38 3.10
N GLN A 106 -22.07 0.12 2.71
CA GLN A 106 -22.90 -0.96 3.27
C GLN A 106 -22.36 -1.49 4.61
N GLY A 107 -21.18 -1.04 5.04
CA GLY A 107 -20.56 -1.44 6.30
C GLY A 107 -19.75 -2.74 6.21
N GLY A 108 -19.32 -3.15 5.01
CA GLY A 108 -18.50 -4.35 4.81
C GLY A 108 -17.15 -4.34 5.55
N PHE A 109 -16.72 -3.19 6.07
CA PHE A 109 -15.41 -3.02 6.75
C PHE A 109 -15.51 -2.55 8.20
N ARG A 110 -16.61 -2.83 8.91
CA ARG A 110 -16.81 -2.41 10.32
C ARG A 110 -15.69 -2.85 11.26
N GLU A 111 -15.19 -4.07 11.13
CA GLU A 111 -14.11 -4.58 11.99
C GLU A 111 -12.79 -3.83 11.74
N PHE A 112 -12.52 -3.45 10.50
CA PHE A 112 -11.40 -2.58 10.16
C PHE A 112 -11.57 -1.18 10.75
N GLU A 113 -12.75 -0.57 10.61
CA GLU A 113 -13.04 0.76 11.19
C GLU A 113 -12.86 0.78 12.71
N LYS A 114 -13.23 -0.29 13.42
CA LYS A 114 -13.04 -0.42 14.87
C LYS A 114 -11.56 -0.36 15.27
N LYS A 115 -10.65 -0.95 14.48
CA LYS A 115 -9.21 -0.93 14.75
C LYS A 115 -8.67 0.50 14.70
N TYR A 116 -9.14 1.31 13.75
CA TYR A 116 -8.74 2.72 13.64
C TYR A 116 -9.26 3.60 14.78
N ARG A 117 -10.43 3.29 15.37
CA ARG A 117 -10.95 4.04 16.53
C ARG A 117 -10.15 3.83 17.82
N LYS A 118 -9.38 2.74 17.90
CA LYS A 118 -8.58 2.39 19.09
C LYS A 118 -7.16 2.95 19.06
N ILE A 119 -6.72 3.50 17.92
CA ILE A 119 -5.40 4.11 17.78
C ILE A 119 -5.57 5.59 18.16
N PRO A 120 -4.96 6.06 19.26
CA PRO A 120 -4.99 7.48 19.58
C PRO A 120 -4.31 8.23 18.43
N SER A 121 -4.91 9.33 17.96
CA SER A 121 -4.17 10.27 17.12
C SER A 121 -2.97 10.74 17.94
N LYS A 122 -1.77 10.31 17.58
CA LYS A 122 -0.57 11.01 18.02
C LYS A 122 -0.57 12.33 17.24
N THR A 123 -1.13 13.35 17.88
CA THR A 123 -0.95 14.75 17.52
C THR A 123 0.50 15.15 17.75
#